data_AF-A0A970GCS0-F1
#
_entry.id   AF-A0A970GCS0-F1
#
_cell.length_a   1.000
_cell.length_b   1.000
_cell.length_c   1.000
_cell.angle_alpha   90.00
_cell.angle_beta   90.00
_cell.angle_gamma   90.00
#
_symmetry.space_group_name_H-M   'P 1'
#
loop_
_entity.id
_entity.type
_entity.pdbx_description
1 polymer ?
#
loop_
_entity_poly.entity_id
_entity_poly.type
_entity_poly.pdbx_seq_one_letter_code
_entity_poly.pdbx_strand_id
1 'polypeptide(L)' 'MATHSYFVIKKLYLIAQEKKLNIPIASYEDNKWVYDDLRNGMPDNSIVNETIKLYKEEVDLVLK' A
#
# COMPACT_ATOMS: atom_id res chain seq x y z
N MET A 1 12.13 -5.57 -8.81
CA MET A 1 11.38 -6.64 -8.10
C MET A 1 10.74 -5.99 -6.86
N ALA A 2 9.46 -5.58 -6.95
CA ALA A 2 8.58 -5.18 -5.83
C ALA A 2 7.32 -4.40 -6.28
N THR A 3 7.14 -4.06 -7.57
CA THR A 3 5.99 -3.27 -8.05
C THR A 3 4.63 -3.92 -7.75
N HIS A 4 4.59 -5.25 -7.58
CA HIS A 4 3.36 -5.98 -7.23
C HIS A 4 2.95 -5.82 -5.75
N SER A 5 3.86 -5.39 -4.88
CA SER A 5 3.57 -5.22 -3.45
C SER A 5 2.49 -4.17 -3.20
N TYR A 6 2.48 -3.07 -3.96
CA TYR A 6 1.41 -2.06 -3.84
C TYR A 6 0.05 -2.61 -4.25
N PHE A 7 -0.06 -3.31 -5.38
CA PHE A 7 -1.35 -3.86 -5.83
C PHE A 7 -1.91 -4.89 -4.86
N VAL A 8 -1.03 -5.69 -4.24
CA VAL A 8 -1.43 -6.63 -3.19
C VAL A 8 -1.98 -5.87 -1.98
N ILE A 9 -1.24 -4.91 -1.44
CA ILE A 9 -1.69 -4.11 -0.27
C ILE A 9 -2.97 -3.34 -0.62
N LYS A 10 -3.06 -2.76 -1.81
CA LYS A 10 -4.25 -2.04 -2.29
C LYS A 10 -5.46 -2.96 -2.41
N LYS A 11 -5.28 -4.19 -2.91
CA LYS A 11 -6.37 -5.16 -3.00
C LYS A 11 -6.82 -5.62 -1.62
N LEU A 12 -5.88 -5.87 -0.70
CA LEU A 12 -6.19 -6.19 0.70
C LEU A 12 -6.95 -5.04 1.38
N TYR A 13 -6.55 -3.79 1.16
CA TYR A 13 -7.27 -2.62 1.62
C TYR A 13 -8.71 -2.59 1.07
N LEU A 14 -8.91 -2.77 -0.24
CA LEU A 14 -10.25 -2.80 -0.82
C LEU A 14 -11.12 -3.89 -0.18
N ILE A 15 -10.54 -5.08 0.06
CA ILE A 15 -11.22 -6.18 0.75
C ILE A 15 -11.58 -5.81 2.19
N ALA A 16 -10.66 -5.18 2.94
CA ALA A 16 -10.90 -4.72 4.30
C ALA A 16 -12.09 -3.73 4.35
N GLN A 17 -12.14 -2.79 3.41
CA GLN A 17 -13.20 -1.79 3.33
C GLN A 17 -14.57 -2.38 2.94
N GLU A 18 -14.59 -3.24 1.92
CA GLU A 18 -15.80 -3.88 1.40
C GLU A 18 -16.42 -4.85 2.42
N LYS A 19 -15.57 -5.68 3.04
CA LYS A 19 -16.03 -6.75 3.94
C LYS A 19 -15.99 -6.37 5.43
N LYS A 20 -15.57 -5.15 5.75
CA LYS A 20 -15.32 -4.68 7.14
C LYS A 20 -14.42 -5.62 7.93
N LEU A 21 -13.44 -6.22 7.24
CA LEU A 21 -12.48 -7.15 7.84
C LEU A 21 -11.33 -6.38 8.47
N ASN A 22 -10.90 -6.85 9.64
CA ASN A 22 -9.65 -6.41 10.26
C ASN A 22 -8.50 -7.12 9.55
N ILE A 23 -7.60 -6.34 8.94
CA ILE A 23 -6.38 -6.86 8.30
C ILE A 23 -5.19 -6.11 8.91
N PRO A 24 -4.57 -6.67 9.95
CA PRO A 24 -3.40 -6.08 10.60
C PRO A 24 -2.22 -6.03 9.64
N ILE A 25 -1.47 -4.94 9.72
CA ILE A 25 -0.25 -4.71 8.96
C ILE A 25 0.86 -4.22 9.89
N ALA A 26 2.10 -4.50 9.48
CA ALA A 26 3.29 -4.01 10.15
C ALA A 26 4.21 -3.37 9.11
N SER A 27 4.73 -2.19 9.42
CA SER A 27 5.78 -1.52 8.68
C SER A 27 6.94 -1.19 9.61
N TYR A 28 8.16 -1.15 9.06
CA TYR A 28 9.34 -0.76 9.81
C TYR A 28 9.90 0.52 9.19
N GLU A 29 9.78 1.62 9.93
CA GLU A 29 10.21 2.96 9.49
C GLU A 29 10.82 3.73 10.66
N ASP A 30 11.77 4.62 10.38
CA ASP A 30 12.47 5.43 11.40
C ASP A 30 12.99 4.62 12.61
N ASN A 31 13.53 3.43 12.33
CA ASN A 31 13.99 2.46 13.32
C ASN A 31 12.93 1.99 14.33
N LYS A 32 11.66 2.02 13.93
CA LYS A 32 10.53 1.60 14.76
C LYS A 32 9.57 0.72 13.97
N TRP A 33 8.98 -0.23 14.67
CA TRP A 33 7.83 -0.97 14.15
C TRP A 33 6.57 -0.14 14.34
N VAL A 34 5.81 0.01 13.26
CA VAL A 34 4.49 0.61 13.23
C VAL A 34 3.50 -0.50 12.89
N TYR A 35 2.44 -0.59 13.68
CA TYR A 35 1.36 -1.54 13.49
C TYR A 35 0.06 -0.78 13.26
N ASP A 36 -0.72 -1.21 12.28
CA ASP A 36 -2.03 -0.64 11.99
C ASP A 36 -2.96 -1.72 11.43
N ASP A 37 -4.18 -1.34 11.06
CA ASP A 37 -5.17 -2.20 10.41
C ASP A 37 -5.69 -1.52 9.13
N LEU A 38 -5.70 -2.25 8.01
CA LEU A 38 -6.17 -1.71 6.73
C LEU A 38 -7.65 -1.30 6.73
N ARG A 39 -8.43 -1.76 7.72
CA ARG A 39 -9.79 -1.27 7.98
C ARG A 39 -9.81 0.21 8.39
N ASN A 40 -8.75 0.70 9.03
CA ASN A 40 -8.63 2.09 9.46
C ASN A 40 -8.19 3.01 8.31
N GLY A 41 -7.45 2.48 7.34
CA GLY A 41 -6.90 3.25 6.23
C GLY A 41 -5.72 2.54 5.59
N MET A 42 -5.17 3.13 4.52
CA MET A 42 -3.85 2.72 4.03
C MET A 42 -2.78 3.37 4.91
N PRO A 43 -1.73 2.64 5.29
CA PRO A 43 -0.61 3.21 6.04
C PRO A 43 0.08 4.27 5.18
N ASP A 44 0.38 5.41 5.79
CA ASP A 44 1.26 6.40 5.18
C ASP A 44 2.70 5.96 5.44
N ASN A 45 3.30 5.27 4.48
CA ASN A 45 4.67 4.78 4.56
C ASN A 45 5.43 5.07 3.27
N SER A 46 6.74 5.28 3.40
CA SER A 46 7.65 5.70 2.33
C SER A 46 7.68 4.72 1.15
N ILE A 47 7.56 3.41 1.42
CA ILE A 47 7.59 2.36 0.39
C ILE A 47 6.32 2.37 -0.47
N VAL A 48 5.14 2.48 0.16
CA VAL A 48 3.85 2.55 -0.52
C VAL A 48 3.79 3.84 -1.35
N ASN A 49 4.25 4.95 -0.79
CA ASN A 49 4.29 6.24 -1.49
C ASN A 49 5.20 6.20 -2.73
N GLU A 50 6.42 5.66 -2.62
CA GLU A 50 7.31 5.53 -3.78
C GLU A 50 6.76 4.54 -4.81
N THR A 51 6.11 3.45 -4.39
CA THR A 51 5.51 2.50 -5.33
C THR A 51 4.32 3.11 -6.09
N ILE A 52 3.50 3.94 -5.45
CA ILE A 52 2.43 4.71 -6.13
C ILE A 52 3.02 5.66 -7.17
N LYS A 53 4.10 6.36 -6.82
CA LYS A 53 4.78 7.29 -7.72
C LYS A 53 5.34 6.57 -8.95
N LEU A 54 6.08 5.47 -8.76
CA LEU A 54 6.61 4.66 -9.85
C LEU A 54 5.50 4.10 -10.75
N TYR A 55 4.36 3.69 -10.17
CA TYR A 55 3.20 3.25 -10.95
C TYR A 55 2.62 4.39 -11.81
N LYS A 56 2.53 5.61 -11.28
CA LYS A 56 2.08 6.77 -12.09
C LYS A 56 3.03 7.03 -13.25
N GLU A 57 4.34 7.01 -13.00
CA GLU A 57 5.36 7.16 -14.05
C GLU A 57 5.22 6.06 -15.12
N GLU A 58 4.96 4.81 -14.72
CA GLU A 58 4.71 3.70 -15.64
C GLU A 58 3.45 3.93 -16.50
N VAL A 59 2.34 4.34 -15.89
CA VAL A 59 1.08 4.63 -16.62
C VAL A 59 1.27 5.79 -17.60
N ASP A 60 1.96 6.85 -17.20
CA ASP A 60 2.23 8.01 -18.05
C ASP A 60 3.11 7.67 -19.25
N LEU A 61 4.00 6.68 -19.13
CA LEU A 61 4.79 6.17 -20.26
C LEU A 61 3.93 5.36 -21.25
N VAL A 62 2.93 4.62 -20.76
CA VAL A 62 2.03 3.79 -21.59
C VAL A 62 0.96 4.64 -22.29
N LEU A 63 0.56 5.77 -21.71
CA LEU A 63 -0.45 6.68 -22.27
C LEU A 63 0.10 7.67 -23.31
N LYS A 64 1.41 7.65 -23.61
CA LYS A 64 2.04 8.39 -24.72
C LYS A 64 2.08 7.57 -25.99
#